data_AF-A0A0A9Z0Z1-F1
#
_entry.id   AF-A0A0A9Z0Z1-F1
#
_cell.length_a   1.000
_cell.length_b   1.000
_cell.length_c   1.000
_cell.angle_alpha   90.00
_cell.angle_beta   90.00
_cell.angle_gamma   90.00
#
_symmetry.space_group_name_H-M   'P 1'
#
loop_
_entity.id
_entity.type
_entity.pdbx_description
1 polymer ?
#
loop_
_entity_poly.entity_id
_entity_poly.type
_entity_poly.pdbx_seq_one_letter_code
_entity_poly.pdbx_strand_id
1 'polypeptide(L)'
;PEQLIILRDHPLERMSCKRCNDSLVSEDELRCTNCNFSYHYSCVQVRENIFRKMGLELKASWKCPQCKSFRGGDSPSQSSQFVTKKDLEDVFDKYMKNMQDS
;
A
#
# COMPACT_ATOMS: atom_id res chain seq x y z
N PRO A 1 39.62 8.00 -32.71
CA PRO A 1 38.66 9.08 -32.39
C PRO A 1 37.42 8.44 -31.74
N GLU A 2 37.60 7.95 -30.52
CA GLU A 2 36.56 7.26 -29.77
C GLU A 2 36.10 8.22 -28.67
N GLN A 3 35.07 9.01 -29.00
CA GLN A 3 34.45 9.87 -28.01
C GLN A 3 33.52 9.03 -27.14
N LEU A 4 34.07 8.69 -25.97
CA LEU A 4 33.41 8.15 -24.80
C LEU A 4 32.04 8.80 -24.58
N ILE A 5 31.00 7.97 -24.61
CA ILE A 5 29.66 8.29 -24.16
C ILE A 5 29.77 8.45 -22.63
N ILE A 6 29.93 9.69 -22.15
CA ILE A 6 29.80 9.99 -20.72
C ILE A 6 28.32 9.85 -20.39
N LEU A 7 27.89 8.62 -20.11
CA LEU A 7 26.68 8.38 -19.34
C LEU A 7 26.87 9.17 -18.04
N ARG A 8 26.03 10.19 -17.87
CA ARG A 8 26.00 11.06 -16.71
C ARG A 8 25.75 10.22 -15.46
N ASP A 9 26.82 9.68 -14.90
CA ASP A 9 26.87 9.16 -13.55
C ASP A 9 26.65 10.36 -12.63
N HIS A 10 25.38 10.62 -12.32
CA HIS A 10 25.02 11.54 -11.26
C HIS A 10 25.10 10.73 -9.97
N PRO A 11 26.10 10.96 -9.11
CA PRO A 11 26.16 10.38 -7.78
C PRO A 11 25.15 11.12 -6.89
N LEU A 12 23.86 10.88 -7.12
CA LEU A 12 22.81 11.29 -6.20
C LEU A 12 22.44 10.03 -5.43
N GLU A 13 22.88 9.99 -4.17
CA GLU A 13 22.50 9.07 -3.12
C GLU A 13 21.25 8.26 -3.47
N ARG A 14 21.48 7.04 -3.94
CA ARG A 14 20.47 6.19 -4.55
C ARG A 14 19.54 5.68 -3.46
N MET A 15 18.55 6.48 -3.08
CA MET A 15 17.49 6.00 -2.21
C MET A 15 16.77 4.85 -2.93
N SER A 16 16.77 3.67 -2.33
CA SER A 16 16.18 2.48 -2.92
C SER A 16 14.78 2.24 -2.34
N CYS A 17 13.83 1.88 -3.19
CA CYS A 17 12.51 1.48 -2.75
C CYS A 17 12.60 0.22 -1.89
N LYS A 18 12.07 0.26 -0.66
CA LYS A 18 12.10 -0.92 0.21
C LYS A 18 11.29 -2.11 -0.33
N ARG A 19 10.36 -1.90 -1.26
CA ARG A 19 9.51 -2.97 -1.81
C ARG A 19 10.11 -3.68 -3.03
N CYS A 20 10.62 -2.93 -4.01
CA CYS A 20 11.19 -3.51 -5.24
C CYS A 20 12.72 -3.46 -5.29
N ASN A 21 13.36 -2.79 -4.33
CA ASN A 21 14.80 -2.58 -4.26
C ASN A 21 15.40 -1.81 -5.46
N ASP A 22 14.54 -1.15 -6.25
CA ASP A 22 14.93 -0.31 -7.38
C ASP A 22 15.20 1.13 -6.94
N SER A 23 15.79 1.93 -7.83
CA SER A 23 16.15 3.33 -7.55
C SER A 23 14.90 4.21 -7.43
N LEU A 24 14.90 5.10 -6.46
CA LEU A 24 13.90 6.15 -6.32
C LEU A 24 14.42 7.44 -6.94
N VAL A 25 13.54 8.12 -7.67
CA VAL A 25 13.72 9.52 -8.02
C VAL A 25 13.12 10.34 -6.87
N SER A 26 13.84 11.35 -6.38
CA SER A 26 13.42 12.18 -5.24
C SER A 26 12.03 12.80 -5.41
N GLU A 27 11.59 13.00 -6.65
CA GLU A 27 10.27 13.55 -6.96
C GLU A 27 9.11 12.54 -6.77
N ASP A 28 9.40 11.25 -6.87
CA ASP A 28 8.43 10.14 -6.84
C ASP A 28 8.50 9.29 -5.57
N GLU A 29 9.28 9.73 -4.57
CA GLU A 29 9.42 9.01 -3.31
C GLU A 29 8.31 9.33 -2.30
N LEU A 30 7.92 8.29 -1.55
CA LEU A 30 7.11 8.40 -0.35
C LEU A 30 7.88 7.78 0.82
N ARG A 31 8.18 8.59 1.83
CA ARG A 31 8.88 8.17 3.04
C ARG A 31 7.90 7.93 4.18
N CYS A 32 7.92 6.73 4.75
CA CYS A 32 7.06 6.39 5.88
C CYS A 32 7.60 7.02 7.17
N THR A 33 6.77 7.77 7.87
CA THR A 33 7.13 8.39 9.17
C THR A 33 7.39 7.39 10.30
N ASN A 34 6.86 6.16 10.18
CA ASN A 34 6.96 5.15 11.24
C ASN A 34 8.20 4.25 11.08
N CYS A 35 8.44 3.74 9.88
CA CYS A 35 9.57 2.83 9.61
C CYS A 35 10.74 3.49 8.87
N ASN A 36 10.63 4.78 8.54
CA ASN A 36 11.64 5.57 7.84
C ASN A 36 12.08 5.05 6.45
N PHE A 37 11.44 4.01 5.93
CA PHE A 37 11.69 3.51 4.58
C PHE A 37 11.01 4.35 3.51
N SER A 38 11.69 4.50 2.36
CA SER A 38 11.16 5.13 1.15
C SER A 38 10.61 4.10 0.16
N TYR A 39 9.58 4.50 -0.58
CA TYR A 39 8.87 3.66 -1.53
C TYR A 39 8.46 4.47 -2.76
N HIS A 40 8.37 3.84 -3.94
CA HIS A 40 7.63 4.42 -5.05
C HIS A 40 6.16 4.47 -4.68
N TYR A 41 5.46 5.53 -5.07
CA TYR A 41 4.01 5.62 -4.89
C TYR A 41 3.27 4.40 -5.47
N SER A 42 3.73 3.90 -6.63
CA SER A 42 3.18 2.72 -7.31
C SER A 42 3.40 1.43 -6.52
N CYS A 43 4.57 1.24 -5.92
CA CYS A 43 4.89 0.09 -5.08
C CYS A 43 4.00 0.00 -3.84
N VAL A 44 3.40 1.09 -3.37
CA VAL A 44 2.51 1.11 -2.21
C VAL A 44 1.05 1.35 -2.59
N GLN A 45 0.69 1.07 -3.85
CA GLN A 45 -0.66 1.18 -4.39
C GLN A 45 -1.28 2.58 -4.24
N VAL A 46 -0.45 3.61 -4.10
CA VAL A 46 -0.90 5.00 -4.24
C VAL A 46 -1.00 5.27 -5.73
N ARG A 47 -2.14 5.79 -6.18
CA ARG A 47 -2.31 6.20 -7.58
C ARG A 47 -1.56 7.51 -7.81
N GLU A 48 -0.98 7.67 -8.99
CA GLU A 48 -0.22 8.88 -9.35
C GLU A 48 -1.05 10.17 -9.16
N ASN A 49 -2.32 10.16 -9.57
CA ASN A 49 -3.22 11.30 -9.41
C ASN A 49 -3.44 11.69 -7.93
N ILE A 50 -3.41 10.73 -7.01
CA ILE A 50 -3.47 10.98 -5.57
C ILE A 50 -2.12 11.49 -5.10
N PHE A 51 -1.02 10.84 -5.50
CA PHE A 51 0.34 11.25 -5.13
C PHE A 51 0.64 12.70 -5.52
N ARG A 52 0.31 13.10 -6.75
CA ARG A 52 0.46 14.48 -7.24
C ARG A 52 -0.40 15.48 -6.47
N LYS A 53 -1.55 15.04 -5.97
CA LYS A 53 -2.44 15.86 -5.11
C LYS A 53 -2.05 15.83 -3.64
N MET A 54 -1.13 14.96 -3.21
CA MET A 54 -0.63 14.98 -1.84
C MET A 54 0.19 16.23 -1.63
N GLY A 55 -0.34 17.17 -0.85
CA GLY A 55 0.42 18.31 -0.35
C GLY A 55 1.58 17.87 0.54
N LEU A 56 2.50 18.80 0.81
CA LEU A 56 3.69 18.57 1.63
C LEU A 56 3.33 18.00 3.02
N GLU A 57 2.26 18.50 3.64
CA GLU A 57 1.79 18.04 4.95
C GLU A 57 1.35 16.57 4.95
N LEU A 58 0.64 16.15 3.90
CA LEU A 58 0.17 14.77 3.78
C LEU A 58 1.33 13.82 3.45
N LYS A 59 2.30 14.26 2.64
CA LYS A 59 3.55 13.50 2.41
C LYS A 59 4.36 13.39 3.70
N ALA A 60 4.49 14.46 4.47
CA ALA A 60 5.25 14.50 5.72
C ALA A 60 4.63 13.65 6.84
N SER A 61 3.32 13.40 6.81
CA SER A 61 2.62 12.52 7.76
C SER A 61 2.33 11.12 7.20
N TRP A 62 2.81 10.83 5.98
CA TRP A 62 2.48 9.58 5.30
C TRP A 62 3.06 8.35 6.03
N LYS A 63 2.27 7.27 6.03
CA LYS A 63 2.64 5.96 6.58
C LYS A 63 2.43 4.89 5.52
N CYS A 64 3.36 3.94 5.43
CA CYS A 64 3.26 2.82 4.49
C CYS A 64 2.12 1.88 4.88
N PRO A 65 1.62 1.04 3.96
CA PRO A 65 0.52 0.10 4.23
C PRO A 65 0.78 -0.80 5.44
N GLN A 66 2.01 -1.30 5.59
CA GLN A 66 2.40 -2.16 6.72
C GLN A 66 2.26 -1.44 8.06
N CYS A 67 2.75 -0.19 8.16
CA CYS A 67 2.65 0.61 9.39
C CYS A 67 1.25 1.21 9.61
N LYS A 68 0.42 1.34 8.56
CA LYS A 68 -0.98 1.74 8.70
C LYS A 68 -1.85 0.63 9.27
N SER A 69 -1.57 -0.62 8.89
CA SER A 69 -2.26 -1.81 9.40
C SER A 69 -1.87 -2.12 10.84
N PHE A 70 -0.65 -1.77 11.26
CA PHE A 70 -0.22 -1.80 12.66
C PHE A 70 -0.78 -0.58 13.42
N ARG A 71 -2.09 -0.54 13.67
CA ARG A 71 -2.63 0.27 14.77
C ARG A 71 -2.48 -0.56 16.04
N GLY A 72 -1.77 -0.02 17.02
CA GLY A 72 -1.31 -0.76 18.19
C GLY A 72 -2.40 -1.59 18.87
N GLY A 73 -2.03 -2.81 19.22
CA GLY A 73 -2.79 -3.73 20.07
C GLY A 73 -3.86 -4.52 19.32
N ASP A 74 -3.48 -5.59 18.62
CA ASP A 74 -3.77 -6.93 19.10
C ASP A 74 -3.12 -7.99 18.20
N SER A 75 -3.06 -9.19 18.76
CA SER A 75 -2.49 -10.43 18.23
C SER A 75 -2.92 -10.78 16.80
N PRO A 76 -2.21 -11.67 16.08
CA PRO A 76 -2.68 -12.22 14.82
C PRO A 76 -3.89 -13.13 15.08
N SER A 77 -5.10 -12.57 15.07
CA SER A 77 -6.33 -13.35 14.99
C SER A 77 -7.16 -12.90 13.80
N GLN A 78 -7.58 -13.90 13.05
CA GLN A 78 -8.13 -13.79 11.71
C GLN A 78 -9.56 -13.22 11.72
N SER A 79 -9.96 -12.73 10.54
CA SER A 79 -11.33 -12.57 10.05
C SER A 79 -12.26 -11.57 10.74
N SER A 80 -12.26 -10.33 10.24
CA SER A 80 -13.55 -9.69 9.91
C SER A 80 -13.90 -10.10 8.49
N GLN A 81 -14.70 -11.16 8.34
CA GLN A 81 -15.39 -11.39 7.08
C GLN A 81 -16.47 -10.31 6.94
N PHE A 82 -16.35 -9.49 5.91
CA PHE A 82 -17.43 -8.61 5.49
C PHE A 82 -18.51 -9.48 4.85
N VAL A 83 -19.51 -9.85 5.65
CA VAL A 83 -20.67 -10.61 5.16
C VAL A 83 -21.46 -9.69 4.24
N THR A 84 -21.64 -10.06 2.97
CA THR A 84 -22.48 -9.25 2.08
C THR A 84 -23.94 -9.52 2.39
N LYS A 85 -24.81 -8.58 2.03
CA LYS A 85 -26.27 -8.75 2.21
C LYS A 85 -26.78 -10.04 1.54
N LYS A 86 -26.15 -10.44 0.42
CA LYS A 86 -26.50 -11.66 -0.31
C LYS A 86 -26.12 -12.93 0.46
N ASP A 87 -25.00 -12.92 1.18
CA ASP A 87 -24.59 -14.05 2.04
C ASP A 87 -25.57 -14.23 3.22
N LEU A 88 -26.10 -13.13 3.76
CA LEU A 88 -27.16 -13.17 4.78
C LEU A 88 -28.45 -13.78 4.22
N GLU A 89 -28.88 -13.35 3.03
CA GLU A 89 -30.11 -13.85 2.41
C GLU A 89 -30.04 -15.36 2.10
N ASP A 90 -28.89 -15.89 1.67
CA ASP A 90 -28.70 -17.32 1.40
C ASP A 90 -28.84 -18.19 2.67
N VAL A 91 -28.29 -17.71 3.79
CA VAL A 91 -28.41 -18.40 5.08
C VAL A 91 -29.86 -18.43 5.56
N PHE A 92 -30.59 -17.32 5.39
CA PHE A 92 -32.00 -17.26 5.74
C PHE A 92 -32.86 -18.19 4.89
N ASP A 93 -32.65 -18.23 3.57
CA ASP A 93 -33.42 -19.10 2.65
C ASP A 93 -33.20 -20.58 3.00
N LYS A 94 -31.94 -20.97 3.23
CA LYS A 94 -31.59 -22.33 3.63
C LYS A 94 -32.22 -22.73 4.97
N TYR A 95 -32.28 -21.82 5.94
CA TYR A 95 -32.89 -22.09 7.24
C TYR A 95 -34.41 -22.29 7.13
N MET A 96 -35.09 -21.46 6.34
CA MET A 96 -36.55 -21.56 6.15
C MET A 96 -36.94 -22.83 5.41
N LYS A 97 -36.16 -23.24 4.41
CA LYS A 97 -36.40 -24.46 3.64
C LYS A 97 -36.32 -25.73 4.48
N ASN A 98 -35.44 -25.74 5.48
CA ASN A 98 -35.29 -26.89 6.38
C ASN A 98 -36.45 -27.07 7.37
N MET A 99 -37.31 -26.07 7.57
CA MET A 99 -38.50 -26.19 8.43
C MET A 99 -39.77 -26.64 7.68
N GLN A 100 -39.75 -26.67 6.34
CA GLN A 100 -40.88 -27.15 5.55
C GLN A 100 -40.88 -28.68 5.33
N ASP A 101 -39.79 -29.37 5.67
CA ASP A 101 -39.63 -30.82 5.47
C ASP A 101 -39.71 -31.61 6.80
N SER A 102 -40.23 -30.99 7.87
CA SER A 102 -40.42 -31.63 9.20
C SER A 102 -41.89 -31.68 9.62
#